data_AF-A0A0W0RUZ1-F1
#
_entry.id   AF-A0A0W0RUZ1-F1
#
_cell.length_a   1.000
_cell.length_b   1.000
_cell.length_c   1.000
_cell.angle_alpha   90.00
_cell.angle_beta   90.00
_cell.angle_gamma   90.00
#
_symmetry.space_group_name_H-M   'P 1'
#
loop_
_entity.id
_entity.type
_entity.pdbx_description
1 polymer ?
#
loop_
_entity_poly.entity_id
_entity_poly.type
_entity_poly.pdbx_seq_one_letter_code
_entity_poly.pdbx_strand_id
1 'polypeptide(L)' 'MAALVAKRSNKSLLPFANKLQAKAKTPKTIICAVMRKLAHIIFGVLKNKQAFNEHLTCF' A
#
# COMPACT_ATOMS: atom_id res chain seq x y z
N MET A 1 -10.49 1.95 9.45
CA MET A 1 -10.24 1.52 8.05
C MET A 1 -8.75 1.49 7.75
N ALA A 2 -8.14 0.31 7.63
CA ALA A 2 -6.68 0.15 7.48
C ALA A 2 -6.11 0.77 6.19
N ALA A 3 -6.85 0.72 5.08
CA ALA A 3 -6.42 1.29 3.81
C ALA A 3 -6.32 2.82 3.83
N LEU A 4 -7.18 3.50 4.60
CA LEU A 4 -7.17 4.96 4.71
C LEU A 4 -5.96 5.45 5.52
N VAL A 5 -5.65 4.73 6.61
CA VAL A 5 -4.45 4.99 7.42
C VAL A 5 -3.20 4.70 6.60
N ALA A 6 -3.15 3.57 5.90
CA ALA A 6 -2.04 3.22 5.03
C ALA A 6 -1.81 4.24 3.89
N LYS A 7 -2.89 4.82 3.33
CA LYS A 7 -2.77 5.91 2.35
C LYS A 7 -2.13 7.15 2.98
N ARG A 8 -2.40 7.48 4.24
CA ARG A 8 -1.82 8.64 4.95
C ARG A 8 -0.41 8.40 5.48
N SER A 9 -0.16 7.24 6.06
CA SER A 9 1.07 6.96 6.82
C SER A 9 2.21 6.42 5.96
N ASN A 10 1.92 5.71 4.86
CA ASN A 10 2.95 5.12 4.02
C ASN A 10 3.21 5.97 2.78
N LYS A 11 4.39 6.62 2.75
CA LYS A 11 4.88 7.44 1.62
C LYS A 11 4.89 6.67 0.28
N SER A 12 5.08 5.35 0.33
CA SER A 12 5.09 4.47 -0.86
C SER A 12 3.69 4.14 -1.40
N LEU A 13 2.64 4.18 -0.57
CA LEU A 13 1.27 3.81 -0.96
C LEU A 13 0.44 4.99 -1.44
N LEU A 14 0.76 6.21 -0.99
CA LEU A 14 0.11 7.45 -1.42
C LEU A 14 0.24 7.71 -2.95
N PRO A 15 1.44 7.66 -3.57
CA PRO A 15 1.57 7.82 -5.02
C PRO A 15 0.92 6.67 -5.79
N PHE A 16 0.90 5.45 -5.24
CA PHE A 16 0.19 4.32 -5.85
C PHE A 16 -1.33 4.55 -5.89
N ALA A 17 -1.91 4.97 -4.77
CA ALA A 17 -3.33 5.30 -4.69
C ALA A 17 -3.70 6.48 -5.62
N ASN A 18 -2.84 7.51 -5.67
CA ASN A 18 -3.04 8.67 -6.55
C ASN A 18 -2.97 8.28 -8.03
N LYS A 19 -2.04 7.40 -8.43
CA LYS A 19 -1.98 6.85 -9.80
C LYS A 19 -3.26 6.07 -10.15
N LEU A 20 -3.80 5.27 -9.22
CA LEU A 20 -5.07 4.57 -9.44
C LEU A 20 -6.27 5.52 -9.53
N GLN A 21 -6.25 6.60 -8.74
CA GLN A 21 -7.30 7.63 -8.75
C GLN A 21 -7.26 8.44 -10.05
N ALA A 22 -6.07 8.78 -10.56
CA ALA A 22 -5.88 9.43 -11.86
C ALA A 22 -6.37 8.56 -13.03
N LYS A 23 -6.36 7.23 -12.89
CA LYS A 23 -6.92 6.29 -13.86
C LYS A 23 -8.45 6.11 -13.76
N ALA A 24 -9.15 7.00 -13.05
CA ALA A 24 -10.61 6.98 -12.85
C ALA A 24 -11.18 5.65 -12.33
N LYS A 25 -10.39 4.87 -11.57
CA LYS A 25 -10.86 3.60 -10.99
C LYS A 25 -11.84 3.86 -9.85
N THR A 26 -12.80 2.95 -9.67
CA THR A 26 -13.76 3.03 -8.56
C THR A 26 -13.01 3.02 -7.21
N PRO A 27 -13.45 3.84 -6.23
CA PRO A 27 -12.74 4.01 -4.96
C PRO A 27 -12.58 2.69 -4.19
N LYS A 28 -13.55 1.78 -4.32
CA LYS A 28 -13.50 0.44 -3.72
C LYS A 28 -12.35 -0.40 -4.29
N THR A 29 -12.10 -0.35 -5.59
CA THR A 29 -10.96 -1.05 -6.22
C THR A 29 -9.62 -0.47 -5.77
N ILE A 30 -9.54 0.84 -5.56
CA ILE A 30 -8.33 1.50 -5.04
C ILE A 30 -8.02 0.98 -3.63
N ILE A 31 -9.03 0.92 -2.76
CA ILE A 31 -8.91 0.39 -1.39
C ILE A 31 -8.44 -1.06 -1.41
N CYS A 32 -9.06 -1.93 -2.23
CA CYS A 32 -8.67 -3.33 -2.35
C CYS A 32 -7.20 -3.50 -2.83
N ALA A 33 -6.76 -2.68 -3.79
CA ALA A 33 -5.39 -2.71 -4.28
C ALA A 33 -4.38 -2.28 -3.21
N VAL A 34 -4.70 -1.25 -2.42
CA VAL A 34 -3.88 -0.80 -1.28
C VAL A 34 -3.80 -1.89 -0.20
N MET A 35 -4.91 -2.53 0.14
CA MET A 35 -4.93 -3.64 1.11
C MET A 35 -4.07 -4.82 0.64
N ARG A 36 -4.12 -5.16 -0.66
CA ARG A 36 -3.31 -6.24 -1.22
C ARG A 36 -1.81 -5.94 -1.15
N LYS A 37 -1.39 -4.70 -1.42
CA LYS A 37 0.02 -4.29 -1.26
C LYS A 37 0.47 -4.32 0.22
N LEU A 38 -0.38 -3.90 1.15
CA LEU A 38 -0.07 -3.98 2.60
C LEU A 38 0.17 -5.41 3.07
N ALA A 39 -0.69 -6.36 2.67
CA ALA A 39 -0.52 -7.76 3.04
C ALA A 39 0.82 -8.31 2.52
N HIS A 40 1.22 -7.93 1.32
CA HIS A 40 2.51 -8.29 0.73
C HIS A 40 3.71 -7.75 1.53
N ILE A 41 3.62 -6.51 1.98
CA ILE A 41 4.64 -5.87 2.81
C ILE A 41 4.77 -6.60 4.14
N ILE A 42 3.66 -6.86 4.83
CA ILE A 42 3.64 -7.58 6.11
C ILE A 42 4.27 -8.97 5.92
N PHE A 43 3.89 -9.68 4.86
CA PHE A 43 4.46 -10.99 4.54
C PHE A 43 5.97 -10.91 4.26
N GLY A 44 6.44 -9.89 3.53
CA GLY A 44 7.86 -9.68 3.24
C GLY A 44 8.69 -9.36 4.48
N VAL A 45 8.16 -8.55 5.39
CA VAL A 45 8.75 -8.22 6.70
C VAL A 45 8.92 -9.49 7.54
N LEU A 46 7.84 -10.27 7.67
CA LEU A 46 7.85 -11.52 8.44
C LEU A 46 8.79 -12.57 7.83
N LYS A 47 8.79 -12.72 6.50
CA LYS A 47 9.62 -13.69 5.80
C LYS A 47 11.11 -13.39 5.92
N ASN A 48 11.51 -12.13 5.84
CA ASN A 48 12.93 -11.74 5.88
C ASN A 48 13.42 -11.41 7.30
N LYS A 49 12.54 -11.42 8.32
CA LYS A 49 12.85 -10.98 9.69
C LYS A 49 13.50 -9.60 9.75
N GLN A 50 13.14 -8.71 8.82
CA GLN A 50 13.66 -7.34 8.75
C GLN A 50 12.62 -6.38 9.28
N ALA A 51 13.07 -5.28 9.92
CA ALA A 51 12.17 -4.22 10.36
C ALA A 51 11.43 -3.60 9.17
N PHE A 52 10.18 -3.19 9.41
CA PHE A 52 9.40 -2.47 8.40
C PHE A 52 10.12 -1.19 7.99
N ASN A 53 10.43 -1.07 6.70
CA ASN A 53 11.03 0.11 6.12
C ASN A 53 10.01 0.81 5.22
N GLU A 54 9.70 2.06 5.54
CA GLU A 54 8.72 2.89 4.83
C GLU A 54 9.07 3.15 3.34
N HIS A 55 10.35 2.97 2.99
CA HIS A 55 10.89 3.07 1.62
C HIS A 55 10.78 1.77 0.81
N LEU A 56 10.22 0.69 1.36
CA LEU A 56 9.97 -0.54 0.59
C LEU A 56 8.88 -0.30 -0.47
N THR A 57 9.30 0.27 -1.60
CA THR A 57 8.55 0.26 -2.85
C THR A 57 8.62 -1.14 -3.44
N CYS A 58 7.65 -2.00 -3.10
CA CYS A 58 7.46 -3.22 -3.87
C CYS A 58 6.96 -2.82 -5.27
N PHE A 59 7.81 -3.00 -6.28
CA PHE A 59 7.46 -2.94 -7.71
C PHE A 59 6.32 -3.91 -8.01
#